data_AF-A0AAU4LHZ9-F1
#
_entry.id   AF-A0AAU4LHZ9-F1
#
_cell.length_a   1.000
_cell.length_b   1.000
_cell.length_c   1.000
_cell.angle_alpha   90.00
_cell.angle_beta   90.00
_cell.angle_gamma   90.00
#
_symmetry.space_group_name_H-M   'P 1'
#
loop_
_entity.id
_entity.type
_entity.pdbx_description
1 polymer ?
#
loop_
_entity_poly.entity_id
_entity_poly.type
_entity_poly.pdbx_seq_one_letter_code
_entity_poly.pdbx_strand_id
1 'polypeptide(L)' 'MGYWQISVPTVTASGTQGVQIFTYDVYRFASLPLAERQVGIDMHSASAIRHRRGAMARPGGSEAAWHDPGLQS' A
#
# COMPACT_ATOMS: atom_id res chain seq x y z
N MET A 1 -12.09 -14.29 3.02
CA MET A 1 -12.49 -12.98 2.46
C MET A 1 -11.21 -12.29 2.04
N GLY A 2 -11.01 -12.18 0.73
CA GLY A 2 -9.73 -11.74 0.18
C GLY A 2 -9.46 -10.25 0.32
N TYR A 3 -8.19 -9.88 0.30
CA TYR A 3 -7.75 -8.50 0.24
C TYR A 3 -6.50 -8.36 -0.65
N TRP A 4 -6.33 -7.18 -1.23
CA TRP A 4 -5.09 -6.75 -1.83
C TRP A 4 -4.19 -6.17 -0.74
N GLN A 5 -2.97 -6.67 -0.62
CA GLN A 5 -1.91 -6.05 0.16
C GLN A 5 -0.97 -5.34 -0.80
N ILE A 6 -0.79 -4.02 -0.64
CA ILE A 6 0.13 -3.24 -1.47
C ILE A 6 1.21 -2.66 -0.58
N SER A 7 2.44 -3.10 -0.80
CA SER A 7 3.66 -2.66 -0.13
C SER A 7 4.27 -1.51 -0.91
N VAL A 8 4.47 -0.37 -0.25
CA VAL A 8 5.04 0.84 -0.84
C VAL A 8 6.36 1.16 -0.14
N PRO A 9 7.50 1.16 -0.84
CA PRO A 9 8.78 1.59 -0.28
C PRO A 9 8.73 3.06 0.14
N THR A 10 9.34 3.36 1.28
CA THR A 10 9.39 4.70 1.85
C THR A 10 10.82 5.09 2.21
N VAL A 11 11.13 6.38 2.19
CA VAL A 11 12.44 6.93 2.57
C VAL A 11 12.27 8.21 3.38
N THR A 12 12.93 8.32 4.54
CA THR A 12 12.97 9.55 5.35
C THR A 12 13.93 10.59 4.77
N ALA A 13 13.79 11.85 5.23
CA ALA A 13 14.78 12.89 4.94
C ALA A 13 16.21 12.53 5.37
N SER A 14 16.38 11.67 6.39
CA SER A 14 17.67 11.13 6.82
C SER A 14 18.17 9.94 5.99
N GLY A 15 17.45 9.56 4.93
CA GLY A 15 17.80 8.44 4.04
C GLY A 15 17.42 7.05 4.57
N THR A 16 16.66 6.97 5.67
CA THR A 16 16.22 5.68 6.24
C THR A 16 15.13 5.08 5.37
N GLN A 17 15.35 3.87 4.86
CA GLN A 17 14.39 3.14 4.05
C GLN A 17 13.39 2.36 4.93
N GLY A 18 12.19 2.15 4.40
CA GLY A 18 11.14 1.34 5.02
C GLY A 18 10.08 0.91 4.02
N VAL A 19 9.04 0.25 4.51
CA VAL A 19 7.88 -0.16 3.71
C VAL A 19 6.61 0.22 4.46
N GLN A 20 5.66 0.81 3.73
CA GLN A 20 4.30 1.05 4.18
C GLN A 20 3.37 0.04 3.52
N ILE A 21 2.50 -0.58 4.31
CA ILE A 21 1.53 -1.55 3.80
C ILE A 21 0.15 -0.89 3.76
N PHE A 22 -0.53 -1.05 2.62
CA PHE A 22 -1.94 -0.73 2.43
C PHE A 22 -2.72 -2.03 2.21
N THR A 23 -3.93 -2.10 2.75
CA THR A 23 -4.82 -3.26 2.58
C THR A 23 -6.17 -2.81 2.04
N TYR A 24 -6.64 -3.48 0.99
CA TYR A 24 -7.91 -3.18 0.33
C TYR A 24 -8.77 -4.41 0.20
N ASP A 25 -9.99 -4.33 0.73
CA ASP A 25 -10.99 -5.38 0.63
C ASP A 25 -11.43 -5.58 -0.84
N VAL A 26 -11.45 -6.82 -1.32
CA VAL A 26 -11.78 -7.15 -2.72
C VAL A 26 -13.24 -6.89 -3.09
N TYR A 27 -14.18 -6.82 -2.13
CA TYR A 27 -15.57 -6.45 -2.40
C TYR A 27 -15.72 -4.96 -2.73
N ARG A 28 -14.80 -4.12 -2.21
CA ARG A 28 -14.74 -2.69 -2.56
C ARG A 28 -13.80 -2.41 -3.73
N PHE A 29 -12.71 -3.17 -3.83
CA PHE A 29 -11.68 -3.02 -4.85
C PHE A 29 -11.51 -4.35 -5.59
N ALA A 30 -12.45 -4.61 -6.51
CA ALA A 30 -12.57 -5.88 -7.23
C ALA A 30 -11.38 -6.23 -8.12
N SER A 31 -10.48 -5.28 -8.40
CA SER A 31 -9.31 -5.51 -9.23
C SER A 31 -8.07 -4.79 -8.68
N LEU A 32 -6.91 -5.37 -8.98
CA LEU A 32 -5.62 -4.78 -8.61
C LEU A 32 -5.46 -3.33 -9.12
N PRO A 33 -5.79 -2.99 -10.39
CA PRO A 33 -5.68 -1.60 -10.86
C PRO A 33 -6.53 -0.60 -10.06
N LEU A 34 -7.69 -1.02 -9.54
CA LEU A 34 -8.52 -0.17 -8.68
C LEU A 34 -7.87 0.04 -7.31
N ALA A 35 -7.29 -1.02 -6.74
CA ALA A 35 -6.55 -0.94 -5.49
C ALA A 35 -5.28 -0.07 -5.64
N GLU A 36 -4.51 -0.22 -6.72
CA GLU A 36 -3.33 0.61 -7.02
C GLU A 36 -3.68 2.08 -7.21
N ARG A 37 -4.78 2.36 -7.93
CA ARG A 37 -5.27 3.74 -8.07
C ARG A 37 -5.64 4.33 -6.71
N GLN A 38 -6.26 3.53 -5.83
CA GLN A 38 -6.59 3.98 -4.48
C GLN A 38 -5.33 4.20 -3.63
N VAL A 39 -4.33 3.32 -3.73
CA VAL A 39 -3.02 3.53 -3.09
C VAL A 39 -2.40 4.86 -3.50
N GLY A 40 -2.44 5.21 -4.79
CA GLY A 40 -1.93 6.50 -5.26
C GLY A 40 -2.63 7.68 -4.58
N ILE A 41 -3.94 7.62 -4.41
CA ILE A 41 -4.73 8.65 -3.71
C ILE A 41 -4.38 8.68 -2.23
N ASP A 42 -4.37 7.50 -1.59
CA ASP A 42 -4.14 7.37 -0.15
C ASP A 42 -2.73 7.82 0.19
N MET A 43 -1.71 7.47 -0.60
CA MET A 43 -0.32 7.86 -0.45
C MET A 43 -0.12 9.38 -0.33
N HIS A 44 -0.95 10.16 -1.03
CA HIS A 44 -0.92 11.63 -1.04
C HIS A 44 -1.93 12.27 -0.08
N SER A 45 -2.81 11.48 0.54
CA SER A 45 -3.80 12.00 1.48
C SER A 45 -3.15 12.42 2.80
N ALA A 46 -3.68 13.50 3.38
CA ALA A 46 -3.20 13.97 4.68
C ALA A 46 -3.43 12.95 5.83
N SER A 47 -4.29 11.97 5.58
CA SER A 47 -4.68 10.94 6.53
C SER A 47 -3.74 9.72 6.48
N ALA A 48 -3.02 9.52 5.38
CA ALA A 48 -1.95 8.51 5.29
C ALA A 48 -0.59 9.06 5.78
N ILE A 49 -0.54 10.31 6.31
CA ILE A 49 0.64 11.05 6.80
C ILE A 49 1.21 10.44 8.10
N ARG A 50 1.54 9.17 8.06
CA ARG A 50 2.68 8.65 8.81
C ARG A 50 3.43 7.70 7.90
N HIS A 51 3.89 8.21 6.77
CA HIS A 51 5.18 7.77 6.26
C HIS A 51 6.20 8.16 7.37
N ARG A 52 6.34 7.28 8.37
CA ARG A 52 7.16 7.34 9.60
C ARG A 52 7.90 8.69 9.83
N ARG A 53 7.31 9.66 10.53
CA ARG A 53 7.93 10.98 10.88
C ARG A 53 8.71 11.63 9.70
N GLY A 54 8.08 11.81 8.54
CA GLY A 54 8.71 12.49 7.39
C GLY A 54 9.39 11.56 6.39
N ALA A 55 8.98 10.30 6.33
CA ALA A 55 9.22 9.46 5.16
C ALA A 55 8.36 9.90 3.98
N MET A 56 8.82 9.60 2.78
CA MET A 56 8.11 9.83 1.52
C MET A 56 8.06 8.50 0.78
N ALA A 57 6.95 8.20 0.12
CA ALA A 57 6.88 7.07 -0.77
C ALA A 57 7.87 7.24 -1.93
N ARG A 58 8.58 6.18 -2.26
CA ARG A 58 9.48 6.16 -3.41
C ARG A 58 8.65 5.84 -4.67
N PRO A 59 8.62 6.72 -5.69
CA PRO A 59 7.92 6.43 -6.93
C PRO A 59 8.50 5.19 -7.60
N GLY A 60 7.64 4.28 -8.08
CA GLY A 60 8.03 3.17 -8.96
C GLY A 60 8.38 1.84 -8.29
N GLY A 61 8.03 1.62 -7.02
CA GLY A 61 8.39 0.39 -6.30
C GLY A 61 7.26 -0.29 -5.53
N SER A 62 5.99 -0.02 -5.84
CA SER A 62 4.88 -0.69 -5.15
C SER A 62 4.77 -2.15 -5.58
N GLU A 63 4.72 -3.06 -4.61
CA GLU A 63 4.46 -4.49 -4.84
C GLU A 63 3.08 -4.84 -4.30
N ALA A 64 2.31 -5.61 -5.08
CA ALA A 64 0.98 -6.05 -4.69
C ALA A 64 0.91 -7.57 -4.54
N ALA A 65 0.25 -8.03 -3.49
CA ALA A 65 -0.04 -9.42 -3.23
C ALA A 65 -1.55 -9.61 -2.99
N TRP A 66 -2.10 -10.69 -3.53
CA TRP A 66 -3.45 -11.12 -3.21
C TRP A 66 -3.40 -12.09 -2.04
N HIS A 67 -4.25 -11.86 -1.04
CA HIS A 67 -4.41 -12.75 0.10
C HIS A 67 -5.87 -13.16 0.19
N ASP A 68 -6.15 -14.47 0.22
CA ASP A 68 -7.45 -14.98 0.63
C ASP A 68 -7.29 -15.91 1.82
N PRO A 69 -7.71 -15.50 3.04
CA PRO A 69 -7.66 -16.37 4.21
C PRO A 69 -8.60 -17.60 4.09
N GLY A 70 -9.44 -17.68 3.05
CA GLY A 70 -10.23 -18.87 2.71
C GLY A 70 -9.50 -19.89 1.82
N LEU A 71 -8.35 -19.54 1.24
CA LEU A 71 -7.46 -20.47 0.53
C LEU A 71 -6.28 -20.82 1.45
N GLN A 72 -6.52 -21.69 2.43
CA GLN A 72 -5.43 -22.49 3.00
C GLN A 72 -5.43 -23.83 2.28
N SER A 73 -4.52 -23.98 1.33
CA SER A 73 -4.11 -25.28 0.77
C SER A 73 -3.20 -26.02 1.74
#